data_AF-A0A235F561-F1
#
_entry.id   AF-A0A235F561-F1
#
_cell.length_a   1.000
_cell.length_b   1.000
_cell.length_c   1.000
_cell.angle_alpha   90.00
_cell.angle_beta   90.00
_cell.angle_gamma   90.00
#
_symmetry.space_group_name_H-M   'P 1'
#
loop_
_entity.id
_entity.type
_entity.pdbx_description
1 polymer ?
#
loop_
_entity_poly.entity_id
_entity_poly.type
_entity_poly.pdbx_seq_one_letter_code
_entity_poly.pdbx_strand_id
1 'polypeptide(L)'
;MSNNDRIIKAVNIPNPLYQSLQGRYFVGQTEHILFGKGKNGWGGLFNPFKSDVNLFVNAFTITNHSEQPFEAEIWFNPVSPGKPKVSKNVTPANTALTPLPKPEVKIAYAEFVDGTPKEGVMAFRRIVPPQSTLTSDEDGKYIFPPGGSFIIFLTSPNNEIIQAEVAFGWFEKNKKM
;
A
#
# COMPACT_ATOMS: atom_id res chain seq x y z
N MET A 1 45.75 33.27 4.40
CA MET A 1 45.81 32.47 3.15
C MET A 1 44.86 31.30 3.30
N SER A 2 44.03 31.10 2.29
CA SER A 2 42.86 30.21 2.22
C SER A 2 43.19 28.76 2.57
N ASN A 3 42.40 28.15 3.47
CA ASN A 3 42.47 26.72 3.76
C ASN A 3 41.31 26.02 3.05
N ASN A 4 41.60 25.52 1.85
CA ASN A 4 40.95 24.43 1.11
C ASN A 4 39.50 24.05 1.51
N ASP A 5 38.54 24.57 0.75
CA ASP A 5 37.24 23.91 0.56
C ASP A 5 37.47 22.54 -0.11
N ARG A 6 37.65 21.49 0.70
CA ARG A 6 37.64 20.11 0.21
C ARG A 6 36.25 19.81 -0.35
N ILE A 7 36.12 19.74 -1.67
CA ILE A 7 34.92 19.25 -2.34
C ILE A 7 34.75 17.76 -1.98
N ILE A 8 33.79 17.45 -1.10
CA ILE A 8 33.41 16.08 -0.78
C ILE A 8 32.44 15.59 -1.85
N LYS A 9 32.89 14.64 -2.68
CA LYS A 9 32.01 13.91 -3.59
C LYS A 9 31.28 12.83 -2.79
N ALA A 10 30.00 13.03 -2.50
CA ALA A 10 29.11 12.03 -1.92
C ALA A 10 28.13 11.50 -2.98
N VAL A 11 27.79 10.21 -2.90
CA VAL A 11 26.73 9.58 -3.71
C VAL A 11 25.58 9.26 -2.77
N ASN A 12 24.38 9.75 -3.09
CA ASN A 12 23.17 9.46 -2.34
C ASN A 12 22.40 8.30 -3.00
N ILE A 13 22.07 7.27 -2.23
CA ILE A 13 21.26 6.15 -2.70
C ILE A 13 19.83 6.40 -2.23
N PRO A 14 18.84 6.54 -3.14
CA PRO A 14 17.44 6.69 -2.76
C PRO A 14 17.02 5.55 -1.83
N ASN A 15 16.26 5.85 -0.78
CA ASN A 15 15.83 4.85 0.19
C ASN A 15 15.17 3.62 -0.48
N PRO A 16 14.20 3.76 -1.41
CA PRO A 16 13.59 2.59 -2.08
C PRO A 16 14.62 1.68 -2.76
N LEU A 17 15.61 2.27 -3.45
CA LEU A 17 16.70 1.52 -4.08
C LEU A 17 17.56 0.80 -3.03
N TYR A 18 17.91 1.49 -1.94
CA TYR A 18 18.64 0.86 -0.84
C TYR A 18 17.87 -0.32 -0.24
N GLN A 19 16.57 -0.17 0.03
CA GLN A 19 15.72 -1.25 0.55
C GLN A 19 15.62 -2.44 -0.44
N SER A 20 15.55 -2.15 -1.74
CA SER A 20 15.52 -3.15 -2.81
C SER A 20 16.83 -3.94 -2.92
N LEU A 21 17.98 -3.26 -2.82
CA LEU A 21 19.30 -3.90 -2.77
C LEU A 21 19.46 -4.79 -1.53
N GLN A 22 18.81 -4.45 -0.40
CA GLN A 22 18.78 -5.27 0.81
C GLN A 22 17.78 -6.44 0.75
N GLY A 23 17.04 -6.61 -0.37
CA GLY A 23 16.08 -7.70 -0.54
C GLY A 23 14.82 -7.59 0.33
N ARG A 24 14.50 -6.39 0.80
CA ARG A 24 13.36 -6.16 1.71
C ARG A 24 12.33 -5.17 1.18
N TYR A 25 12.44 -4.77 -0.09
CA TYR A 25 11.44 -3.97 -0.78
C TYR A 25 10.60 -4.84 -1.72
N PHE A 26 9.30 -4.69 -1.63
CA PHE A 26 8.31 -5.49 -2.32
C PHE A 26 7.30 -4.60 -3.04
N VAL A 27 6.71 -5.15 -4.10
CA VAL A 27 5.60 -4.54 -4.82
C VAL A 27 4.52 -5.57 -5.04
N GLY A 28 3.30 -5.10 -5.18
CA GLY A 28 2.17 -5.95 -5.53
C GLY A 28 0.88 -5.16 -5.66
N GLN A 29 -0.17 -5.85 -6.08
CA GLN A 29 -1.48 -5.25 -6.27
C GLN A 29 -2.57 -6.23 -5.88
N THR A 30 -3.77 -5.72 -5.69
CA THR A 30 -4.96 -6.57 -5.60
C THR A 30 -5.33 -7.10 -6.98
N GLU A 31 -6.15 -8.14 -7.02
CA GLU A 31 -7.01 -8.38 -8.16
C GLU A 31 -8.00 -7.20 -8.31
N HIS A 32 -8.75 -7.14 -9.42
CA HIS A 32 -9.82 -6.15 -9.56
C HIS A 32 -10.79 -6.23 -8.39
N ILE A 33 -11.09 -5.07 -7.81
CA ILE A 33 -12.03 -4.88 -6.72
C ILE A 33 -13.33 -4.34 -7.31
N LEU A 34 -14.40 -5.12 -7.22
CA LEU A 34 -15.73 -4.69 -7.59
C LEU A 34 -16.50 -4.11 -6.40
N PHE A 35 -17.12 -2.95 -6.63
CA PHE A 35 -17.99 -2.28 -5.66
C PHE A 35 -19.04 -1.44 -6.38
N GLY A 36 -20.04 -0.90 -5.68
CA GLY A 36 -21.20 -0.25 -6.29
C GLY A 36 -22.52 -0.66 -5.63
N LYS A 37 -23.63 -0.06 -6.06
CA LYS A 37 -24.98 -0.40 -5.56
C LYS A 37 -25.10 -0.26 -4.03
N GLY A 38 -24.48 0.78 -3.49
CA GLY A 38 -24.43 1.04 -2.04
C GLY A 38 -23.49 0.12 -1.27
N LYS A 39 -22.72 -0.74 -1.95
CA LYS A 39 -21.69 -1.58 -1.34
C LYS A 39 -20.31 -1.10 -1.72
N ASN A 40 -19.39 -1.13 -0.78
CA ASN A 40 -18.05 -0.58 -0.93
C ASN A 40 -17.03 -1.66 -1.32
N GLY A 41 -15.79 -1.26 -1.53
CA GLY A 41 -14.65 -2.17 -1.68
C GLY A 41 -13.47 -1.68 -0.85
N TRP A 42 -12.44 -2.50 -0.69
CA TRP A 42 -11.17 -2.03 -0.12
C TRP A 42 -10.02 -2.94 -0.47
N GLY A 43 -8.81 -2.40 -0.47
CA GLY A 43 -7.56 -3.15 -0.53
C GLY A 43 -6.51 -2.52 0.38
N GLY A 44 -5.58 -3.32 0.90
CA GLY A 44 -4.62 -2.83 1.87
C GLY A 44 -3.49 -3.79 2.22
N LEU A 45 -2.52 -3.24 2.94
CA LEU A 45 -1.38 -3.96 3.49
C LEU A 45 -1.64 -4.34 4.94
N PHE A 46 -1.41 -5.60 5.27
CA PHE A 46 -1.60 -6.16 6.60
C PHE A 46 -0.30 -6.73 7.12
N ASN A 47 0.15 -6.24 8.27
CA ASN A 47 1.27 -6.79 8.99
C ASN A 47 0.75 -7.81 10.02
N PRO A 48 0.99 -9.13 9.86
CA PRO A 48 0.45 -10.13 10.78
C PRO A 48 0.89 -9.90 12.24
N PHE A 49 0.04 -10.22 13.22
CA PHE A 49 0.34 -10.02 14.66
C PHE A 49 1.63 -10.68 15.16
N LYS A 50 2.09 -11.75 14.49
CA LYS A 50 3.26 -12.54 14.88
C LYS A 50 4.46 -12.32 13.95
N SER A 51 4.44 -11.31 13.10
CA SER A 51 5.60 -10.99 12.27
C SER A 51 6.74 -10.39 13.10
N ASP A 52 7.96 -10.51 12.60
CA ASP A 52 9.14 -9.92 13.22
C ASP A 52 9.55 -8.59 12.56
N VAL A 53 8.73 -8.10 11.63
CA VAL A 53 8.99 -6.89 10.82
C VAL A 53 7.99 -5.78 11.12
N ASN A 54 8.47 -4.54 10.99
CA ASN A 54 7.63 -3.37 10.79
C ASN A 54 7.39 -3.19 9.29
N LEU A 55 6.15 -2.90 8.93
CA LEU A 55 5.73 -2.51 7.57
C LEU A 55 6.00 -1.01 7.38
N PHE A 56 6.72 -0.64 6.33
CA PHE A 56 6.90 0.73 5.88
C PHE A 56 6.23 0.91 4.52
N VAL A 57 5.13 1.66 4.45
CA VAL A 57 4.45 1.96 3.18
C VAL A 57 5.27 2.99 2.43
N ASN A 58 5.75 2.61 1.24
CA ASN A 58 6.58 3.47 0.42
C ASN A 58 5.79 4.19 -0.65
N ALA A 59 4.86 3.50 -1.30
CA ALA A 59 4.01 4.06 -2.34
C ALA A 59 2.69 3.30 -2.41
N PHE A 60 1.64 3.94 -2.92
CA PHE A 60 0.42 3.27 -3.32
C PHE A 60 -0.18 3.89 -4.58
N THR A 61 -0.96 3.09 -5.31
CA THR A 61 -1.76 3.56 -6.43
C THR A 61 -3.20 3.12 -6.28
N ILE A 62 -4.10 3.88 -6.89
CA ILE A 62 -5.52 3.56 -7.00
C ILE A 62 -5.91 3.77 -8.45
N THR A 63 -6.25 2.69 -9.15
CA THR A 63 -6.66 2.73 -10.55
C THR A 63 -8.18 2.58 -10.63
N ASN A 64 -8.82 3.52 -11.31
CA ASN A 64 -10.24 3.51 -11.61
C ASN A 64 -10.45 3.13 -13.07
N HIS A 65 -11.08 1.99 -13.31
CA HIS A 65 -11.41 1.50 -14.65
C HIS A 65 -12.83 1.88 -15.10
N SER A 66 -13.54 2.68 -14.31
CA SER A 66 -14.90 3.11 -14.61
C SER A 66 -14.96 4.54 -15.16
N GLU A 67 -16.11 4.88 -15.74
CA GLU A 67 -16.43 6.23 -16.24
C GLU A 67 -16.87 7.20 -15.14
N GLN A 68 -16.95 6.75 -13.88
CA GLN A 68 -17.39 7.59 -12.75
C GLN A 68 -16.26 7.80 -11.75
N PRO A 69 -16.10 9.01 -11.18
CA PRO A 69 -15.18 9.22 -10.08
C PRO A 69 -15.69 8.54 -8.81
N PHE A 70 -14.78 8.16 -7.92
CA PHE A 70 -15.13 7.70 -6.58
C PHE A 70 -14.20 8.28 -5.51
N GLU A 71 -14.64 8.26 -4.26
CA GLU A 71 -13.81 8.63 -3.11
C GLU A 71 -13.07 7.40 -2.59
N ALA A 72 -11.77 7.56 -2.32
CA ALA A 72 -10.95 6.61 -1.62
C ALA A 72 -10.50 7.18 -0.27
N GLU A 73 -10.82 6.49 0.80
CA GLU A 73 -10.43 6.83 2.17
C GLU A 73 -9.19 6.02 2.57
N ILE A 74 -8.19 6.70 3.12
CA ILE A 74 -6.96 6.06 3.60
C ILE A 74 -7.05 5.92 5.11
N TRP A 75 -6.99 4.68 5.58
CA TRP A 75 -7.20 4.30 6.97
C TRP A 75 -5.98 3.63 7.57
N PHE A 76 -5.67 3.99 8.82
CA PHE A 76 -4.60 3.41 9.63
C PHE A 76 -5.17 2.51 10.71
N ASN A 77 -4.75 1.25 10.71
CA ASN A 77 -5.16 0.20 11.65
C ASN A 77 -6.69 0.04 11.83
N PRO A 78 -7.54 0.13 10.77
CA PRO A 78 -8.96 -0.10 10.95
C PRO A 78 -9.27 -1.61 11.05
N VAL A 79 -10.43 -1.90 11.61
CA VAL A 79 -11.17 -3.15 11.39
C VAL A 79 -12.00 -2.97 10.11
N SER A 80 -11.54 -3.58 9.02
CA SER A 80 -12.20 -3.52 7.71
C SER A 80 -13.40 -4.48 7.60
N PRO A 81 -14.51 -4.08 6.97
CA PRO A 81 -15.70 -4.93 6.83
C PRO A 81 -15.52 -6.03 5.77
N GLY A 82 -16.41 -7.02 5.79
CA GLY A 82 -16.46 -8.08 4.79
C GLY A 82 -15.48 -9.24 5.04
N LYS A 83 -15.34 -10.13 4.05
CA LYS A 83 -14.44 -11.29 4.10
C LYS A 83 -13.20 -11.00 3.24
N PRO A 84 -12.00 -10.87 3.85
CA PRO A 84 -10.79 -10.56 3.11
C PRO A 84 -10.34 -11.72 2.23
N LYS A 85 -9.90 -11.39 1.02
CA LYS A 85 -9.15 -12.25 0.10
C LYS A 85 -7.69 -11.78 0.13
N VAL A 86 -6.74 -12.72 0.10
CA VAL A 86 -5.31 -12.40 0.04
C VAL A 86 -4.86 -12.44 -1.41
N SER A 87 -4.22 -11.37 -1.88
CA SER A 87 -3.72 -11.34 -3.24
C SER A 87 -2.45 -12.18 -3.38
N LYS A 88 -2.29 -12.81 -4.54
CA LYS A 88 -1.08 -13.55 -4.92
C LYS A 88 -0.14 -12.73 -5.81
N ASN A 89 -0.56 -11.53 -6.22
CA ASN A 89 0.19 -10.66 -7.12
C ASN A 89 1.23 -9.85 -6.33
N VAL A 90 2.23 -10.54 -5.77
CA VAL A 90 3.27 -9.96 -4.92
C VAL A 90 4.64 -10.48 -5.35
N THR A 91 5.62 -9.58 -5.46
CA THR A 91 7.01 -9.91 -5.81
C THR A 91 8.01 -9.04 -5.05
N PRO A 92 9.21 -9.52 -4.71
CA PRO A 92 10.32 -8.63 -4.41
C PRO A 92 10.60 -7.73 -5.62
N ALA A 93 10.96 -6.48 -5.37
CA ALA A 93 11.32 -5.56 -6.45
C ALA A 93 12.68 -5.89 -7.09
N ASN A 94 13.55 -6.60 -6.38
CA ASN A 94 14.84 -7.05 -6.87
C ASN A 94 14.84 -8.57 -7.14
N THR A 95 14.66 -8.93 -8.41
CA THR A 95 14.66 -10.33 -8.86
C THR A 95 16.06 -10.89 -9.15
N ALA A 96 17.12 -10.08 -8.99
CA ALA A 96 18.51 -10.54 -9.12
C ALA A 96 19.01 -11.29 -7.87
N LEU A 97 18.25 -11.26 -6.76
CA LEU A 97 18.59 -11.96 -5.52
C LEU A 97 18.21 -13.44 -5.60
N THR A 98 19.04 -14.31 -5.03
CA THR A 98 18.78 -15.75 -4.95
C THR A 98 19.11 -16.28 -3.55
N PRO A 99 18.16 -16.91 -2.83
CA PRO A 99 16.75 -17.11 -3.22
C PRO A 99 15.97 -15.78 -3.27
N LEU A 100 14.84 -15.78 -3.98
CA LEU A 100 13.94 -14.62 -3.99
C LEU A 100 13.37 -14.38 -2.57
N PRO A 101 13.52 -13.16 -2.03
CA PRO A 101 12.91 -12.80 -0.74
C PRO A 101 11.38 -12.94 -0.78
N LYS A 102 10.80 -13.31 0.34
CA LYS A 102 9.34 -13.42 0.51
C LYS A 102 8.88 -12.45 1.60
N PRO A 103 7.85 -11.63 1.34
CA PRO A 103 7.35 -10.70 2.35
C PRO A 103 6.55 -11.41 3.44
N GLU A 104 6.62 -10.89 4.67
CA GLU A 104 5.69 -11.26 5.75
C GLU A 104 4.36 -10.51 5.66
N VAL A 105 4.41 -9.25 5.19
CA VAL A 105 3.24 -8.41 4.96
C VAL A 105 2.42 -8.96 3.80
N LYS A 106 1.10 -8.89 3.93
CA LYS A 106 0.16 -9.39 2.92
C LYS A 106 -0.64 -8.24 2.33
N ILE A 107 -0.89 -8.32 1.03
CA ILE A 107 -1.97 -7.56 0.39
C ILE A 107 -3.26 -8.35 0.57
N ALA A 108 -4.29 -7.70 1.11
CA ALA A 108 -5.63 -8.26 1.17
C ALA A 108 -6.66 -7.25 0.69
N TYR A 109 -7.81 -7.74 0.22
CA TYR A 109 -8.88 -6.94 -0.34
C TYR A 109 -10.25 -7.59 -0.13
N ALA A 110 -11.30 -6.80 -0.23
CA ALA A 110 -12.67 -7.30 -0.27
C ALA A 110 -13.54 -6.44 -1.18
N GLU A 111 -14.60 -7.07 -1.67
CA GLU A 111 -15.51 -6.55 -2.69
C GLU A 111 -16.93 -6.56 -2.15
N PHE A 112 -17.78 -5.66 -2.65
CA PHE A 112 -19.19 -5.56 -2.27
C PHE A 112 -19.43 -5.67 -0.76
N VAL A 113 -18.67 -4.91 0.03
CA VAL A 113 -18.77 -4.93 1.48
C VAL A 113 -19.86 -3.97 1.97
N ASP A 114 -20.57 -4.39 3.02
CA ASP A 114 -21.56 -3.56 3.70
C ASP A 114 -20.89 -2.79 4.85
N GLY A 115 -21.27 -1.51 5.00
CA GLY A 115 -20.73 -0.62 6.04
C GLY A 115 -19.38 0.01 5.68
N THR A 116 -18.73 0.59 6.70
CA THR A 116 -17.45 1.31 6.61
C THR A 116 -16.44 0.73 7.60
N PRO A 117 -15.13 1.03 7.45
CA PRO A 117 -14.13 0.64 8.43
C PRO A 117 -14.46 1.21 9.82
N LYS A 118 -14.16 0.44 10.86
CA LYS A 118 -14.36 0.82 12.27
C LYS A 118 -13.04 0.73 13.01
N GLU A 119 -12.95 1.42 14.14
CA GLU A 119 -11.68 1.53 14.88
C GLU A 119 -10.57 2.15 13.99
N GLY A 120 -9.37 2.35 14.53
CA GLY A 120 -8.30 3.02 13.79
C GLY A 120 -8.63 4.48 13.45
N VAL A 121 -7.98 5.02 12.42
CA VAL A 121 -8.09 6.44 12.03
C VAL A 121 -8.22 6.57 10.51
N MET A 122 -9.27 7.25 10.03
CA MET A 122 -9.35 7.75 8.66
C MET A 122 -8.42 8.95 8.54
N ALA A 123 -7.22 8.73 8.01
CA ALA A 123 -6.15 9.72 8.02
C ALA A 123 -6.40 10.83 6.99
N PHE A 124 -6.85 10.45 5.79
CA PHE A 124 -7.17 11.38 4.70
C PHE A 124 -7.95 10.68 3.58
N ARG A 125 -8.46 11.46 2.63
CA ARG A 125 -9.18 10.97 1.45
C ARG A 125 -8.54 11.43 0.13
N ARG A 126 -8.90 10.77 -0.96
CA ARG A 126 -8.60 11.15 -2.34
C ARG A 126 -9.85 10.96 -3.20
N ILE A 127 -10.03 11.82 -4.19
CA ILE A 127 -11.00 11.58 -5.26
C ILE A 127 -10.23 10.97 -6.42
N VAL A 128 -10.69 9.83 -6.93
CA VAL A 128 -10.06 9.12 -8.05
C VAL A 128 -10.87 9.40 -9.32
N PRO A 129 -10.33 10.14 -10.30
CA PRO A 129 -11.04 10.44 -11.54
C PRO A 129 -11.38 9.19 -12.36
N PRO A 130 -12.37 9.25 -13.27
CA PRO A 130 -12.63 8.20 -14.25
C PRO A 130 -11.39 7.82 -15.07
N GLN A 131 -11.29 6.55 -15.47
CA GLN A 131 -10.24 6.03 -16.37
C GLN A 131 -8.82 6.53 -16.04
N SER A 132 -8.48 6.55 -14.75
CA SER A 132 -7.24 7.16 -14.27
C SER A 132 -6.59 6.34 -13.17
N THR A 133 -5.29 6.58 -12.98
CA THR A 133 -4.53 6.05 -11.85
C THR A 133 -4.05 7.23 -11.02
N LEU A 134 -4.44 7.24 -9.74
CA LEU A 134 -3.85 8.11 -8.74
C LEU A 134 -2.64 7.42 -8.12
N THR A 135 -1.53 8.13 -8.01
CA THR A 135 -0.29 7.63 -7.39
C THR A 135 0.11 8.52 -6.23
N SER A 136 0.62 7.91 -5.15
CA SER A 136 1.18 8.63 -4.01
C SER A 136 2.47 7.96 -3.54
N ASP A 137 3.54 8.75 -3.48
CA ASP A 137 4.81 8.35 -2.88
C ASP A 137 4.89 8.86 -1.44
N GLU A 138 5.12 7.93 -0.52
CA GLU A 138 5.11 8.17 0.92
C GLU A 138 6.51 8.03 1.55
N ASP A 139 7.51 7.63 0.77
CA ASP A 139 8.93 7.50 1.17
C ASP A 139 9.17 6.64 2.43
N GLY A 140 8.23 5.75 2.75
CA GLY A 140 8.31 4.91 3.94
C GLY A 140 7.87 5.59 5.24
N LYS A 141 7.22 6.77 5.18
CA LYS A 141 6.87 7.55 6.37
C LYS A 141 5.72 6.95 7.19
N TYR A 142 4.90 6.09 6.60
CA TYR A 142 3.83 5.38 7.31
C TYR A 142 4.32 4.00 7.74
N ILE A 143 4.39 3.81 9.07
CA ILE A 143 5.05 2.65 9.69
C ILE A 143 4.04 1.92 10.57
N PHE A 144 3.87 0.63 10.33
CA PHE A 144 2.91 -0.21 11.02
C PHE A 144 3.59 -1.41 11.68
N PRO A 145 3.50 -1.56 13.01
CA PRO A 145 4.08 -2.70 13.71
C PRO A 145 3.30 -4.00 13.40
N PRO A 146 3.80 -5.16 13.87
CA PRO A 146 3.02 -6.40 13.82
C PRO A 146 1.61 -6.20 14.38
N GLY A 147 0.61 -6.66 13.64
CA GLY A 147 -0.82 -6.44 13.92
C GLY A 147 -1.41 -5.16 13.31
N GLY A 148 -0.57 -4.27 12.76
CA GLY A 148 -1.00 -3.04 12.11
C GLY A 148 -1.36 -3.21 10.63
N SER A 149 -2.07 -2.22 10.07
CA SER A 149 -2.52 -2.22 8.69
C SER A 149 -2.65 -0.82 8.08
N PHE A 150 -2.50 -0.77 6.75
CA PHE A 150 -2.75 0.39 5.91
C PHE A 150 -3.81 0.01 4.88
N ILE A 151 -4.99 0.65 4.93
CA ILE A 151 -6.14 0.29 4.10
C ILE A 151 -6.57 1.46 3.24
N ILE A 152 -6.85 1.17 1.97
CA ILE A 152 -7.54 2.08 1.05
C ILE A 152 -8.96 1.56 0.90
N PHE A 153 -9.92 2.28 1.47
CA PHE A 153 -11.35 1.99 1.39
C PHE A 153 -11.97 2.75 0.22
N LEU A 154 -12.70 2.06 -0.64
CA LEU A 154 -13.25 2.56 -1.89
C LEU A 154 -14.77 2.74 -1.72
N THR A 155 -15.19 4.01 -1.66
CA THR A 155 -16.57 4.36 -1.36
C THR A 155 -17.41 4.38 -2.65
N SER A 156 -18.50 3.61 -2.66
CA SER A 156 -19.43 3.57 -3.78
C SER A 156 -20.16 4.92 -3.92
N PRO A 157 -19.98 5.66 -5.03
CA PRO A 157 -20.65 6.93 -5.22
C PRO A 157 -22.15 6.74 -5.50
N ASN A 158 -22.51 5.73 -6.29
CA ASN A 158 -23.83 5.58 -6.92
C ASN A 158 -24.27 4.10 -7.05
N ASN A 159 -25.32 3.83 -7.84
CA ASN A 159 -25.85 2.49 -8.13
C ASN A 159 -25.10 1.72 -9.24
N GLU A 160 -24.09 2.32 -9.87
CA GLU A 160 -23.27 1.62 -10.86
C GLU A 160 -22.22 0.74 -10.20
N ILE A 161 -21.81 -0.32 -10.90
CA ILE A 161 -20.70 -1.17 -10.46
C ILE A 161 -19.42 -0.55 -10.99
N ILE A 162 -18.52 -0.24 -10.07
CA ILE A 162 -17.17 0.25 -10.33
C ILE A 162 -16.19 -0.91 -10.21
N GLN A 163 -15.22 -0.90 -11.12
CA GLN A 163 -14.05 -1.75 -11.07
C GLN A 163 -12.82 -0.88 -10.79
N ALA A 164 -12.08 -1.23 -9.74
CA ALA A 164 -10.84 -0.57 -9.38
C ALA A 164 -9.74 -1.58 -9.07
N GLU A 165 -8.50 -1.11 -8.99
CA GLU A 165 -7.36 -1.86 -8.50
C GLU A 165 -6.55 -0.97 -7.55
N VAL A 166 -5.94 -1.55 -6.53
CA VAL A 166 -4.96 -0.85 -5.69
C VAL A 166 -3.63 -1.58 -5.70
N ALA A 167 -2.54 -0.84 -5.85
CA ALA A 167 -1.19 -1.38 -5.80
C ALA A 167 -0.37 -0.69 -4.72
N PHE A 168 0.67 -1.39 -4.25
CA PHE A 168 1.52 -0.95 -3.16
C PHE A 168 2.98 -1.22 -3.47
N GLY A 169 3.83 -0.29 -3.02
CA GLY A 169 5.24 -0.52 -2.77
C GLY A 169 5.51 -0.39 -1.27
N TRP A 170 6.20 -1.35 -0.67
CA TRP A 170 6.55 -1.31 0.74
C TRP A 170 7.91 -1.95 1.00
N PHE A 171 8.46 -1.69 2.19
CA PHE A 171 9.59 -2.46 2.67
C PHE A 171 9.38 -2.91 4.11
N GLU A 172 10.09 -3.97 4.46
CA GLU A 172 10.01 -4.63 5.76
C GLU A 172 11.34 -4.44 6.51
N LYS A 173 11.30 -4.00 7.76
CA LYS A 173 12.50 -3.97 8.63
C LYS A 173 12.23 -4.69 9.94
N ASN A 174 13.20 -5.49 10.37
CA ASN A 174 13.13 -6.20 11.64
C ASN A 174 12.91 -5.24 12.81
N LYS A 175 12.06 -5.63 13.76
CA LYS A 175 11.73 -4.84 14.95
C LYS A 175 12.93 -4.58 15.87
N LYS A 176 13.95 -5.42 15.80
CA LYS A 176 15.11 -5.44 16.73
C LYS A 176 16.36 -4.72 16.21
N MET A 177 16.27 -3.96 15.12
CA MET A 177 17.39 -3.17 14.59
C MET A 177 17.15 -1.68 14.74
#